data_AF-A0A1Q8RF77-F1
#
_entry.id   AF-A0A1Q8RF77-F1
#
_cell.length_a   1.000
_cell.length_b   1.000
_cell.length_c   1.000
_cell.angle_alpha   90.00
_cell.angle_beta   90.00
_cell.angle_gamma   90.00
#
_symmetry.space_group_name_H-M   'P 1'
#
loop_
_entity.id
_entity.type
_entity.pdbx_description
1 polymer ?
#
loop_
_entity_poly.entity_id
_entity_poly.type
_entity_poly.pdbx_seq_one_letter_code
_entity_poly.pdbx_strand_id
1 'polypeptide(L)' 'MNADEKIIALVKPEYMERIPRLVRGHATKTTCKLIAREFPEAYAEAQKEGDLSPEAKESLSLIVNDIFKERMAKHNL' A
#
# COMPACT_ATOMS: atom_id res chain seq x y z
N MET A 1 -5.68 1.09 14.13
CA MET A 1 -5.15 1.01 12.76
C MET A 1 -5.88 2.03 11.91
N ASN A 2 -5.16 2.99 11.34
CA ASN A 2 -5.69 3.91 10.34
C ASN A 2 -5.67 3.28 8.93
N ALA A 3 -6.24 3.97 7.94
CA ALA A 3 -6.31 3.48 6.56
C ALA A 3 -4.92 3.13 5.98
N ASP A 4 -3.93 4.00 6.20
CA ASP A 4 -2.55 3.78 5.72
C ASP A 4 -1.97 2.50 6.34
N GLU A 5 -2.10 2.31 7.65
CA GLU A 5 -1.59 1.13 8.34
C GLU A 5 -2.25 -0.16 7.81
N LYS A 6 -3.58 -0.13 7.55
CA LYS A 6 -4.29 -1.26 6.94
C LYS A 6 -3.77 -1.58 5.54
N ILE A 7 -3.54 -0.56 4.71
CA ILE A 7 -3.03 -0.72 3.35
C ILE A 7 -1.57 -1.22 3.35
N ILE A 8 -0.72 -0.65 4.20
CA ILE A 8 0.69 -1.04 4.30
C ILE A 8 0.85 -2.47 4.83
N ALA A 9 -0.08 -2.95 5.67
CA ALA A 9 -0.10 -4.34 6.12
C ALA A 9 -0.35 -5.35 4.98
N LEU A 10 -0.85 -4.91 3.82
CA LEU A 10 -1.07 -5.75 2.63
C LEU A 10 0.15 -5.79 1.70
N VAL A 11 1.18 -5.00 1.95
CA VAL A 11 2.42 -5.01 1.15
C VAL A 11 3.16 -6.32 1.39
N LYS A 12 3.58 -6.98 0.31
CA LYS A 12 4.39 -8.19 0.40
C LYS A 12 5.69 -7.92 1.18
N PRO A 13 6.08 -8.82 2.11
CA PRO A 13 7.26 -8.62 2.94
C PRO A 13 8.54 -8.45 2.09
N GLU A 14 8.64 -9.16 0.96
CA GLU A 14 9.78 -9.08 0.04
C GLU A 14 10.10 -7.65 -0.42
N TYR A 15 9.08 -6.80 -0.63
CA TYR A 15 9.29 -5.41 -1.03
C TYR A 15 9.81 -4.59 0.13
N MET A 16 9.25 -4.80 1.33
CA MET A 16 9.63 -4.06 2.53
C MET A 16 11.06 -4.40 2.96
N GLU A 17 11.50 -5.64 2.79
CA GLU A 17 12.85 -6.10 3.09
C GLU A 17 13.91 -5.47 2.20
N ARG A 18 13.61 -5.28 0.91
CA ARG A 18 14.54 -4.69 -0.06
C ARG A 18 14.63 -3.16 0.03
N ILE A 19 13.63 -2.50 0.60
CA ILE A 19 13.63 -1.05 0.77
C ILE A 19 14.40 -0.64 2.04
N PRO A 20 15.44 0.21 1.93
CA PRO A 20 16.19 0.69 3.07
C PRO A 20 15.28 1.38 4.11
N ARG A 21 15.51 1.09 5.40
CA ARG A 21 14.66 1.58 6.50
C ARG A 21 14.52 3.11 6.52
N LEU A 22 15.57 3.84 6.15
CA LEU A 22 15.62 5.31 6.10
C LEU A 22 14.57 5.91 5.14
N VAL A 23 14.28 5.23 4.03
CA VAL A 23 13.35 5.72 3.00
C VAL A 23 12.00 5.03 3.03
N ARG A 24 11.87 3.92 3.77
CA ARG A 24 10.65 3.12 3.84
C ARG A 24 9.42 3.95 4.23
N GLY A 25 9.53 4.82 5.23
CA GLY A 25 8.43 5.70 5.66
C GLY A 25 7.99 6.71 4.59
N HIS A 26 8.93 7.20 3.77
CA HIS A 26 8.60 8.06 2.62
C HIS A 26 7.92 7.26 1.51
N ALA A 27 8.43 6.06 1.22
CA ALA A 27 7.86 5.18 0.21
C ALA A 27 6.41 4.80 0.54
N THR A 28 6.14 4.35 1.76
CA THR A 28 4.79 3.98 2.20
C THR A 28 3.83 5.16 2.17
N LYS A 29 4.22 6.31 2.73
CA LYS A 29 3.39 7.52 2.75
C LYS A 29 3.02 8.01 1.34
N THR A 30 3.97 8.00 0.41
CA THR A 30 3.70 8.42 -0.98
C THR A 30 2.81 7.41 -1.71
N THR A 31 2.94 6.10 -1.43
CA THR A 31 2.04 5.08 -1.97
C THR A 31 0.62 5.27 -1.47
N CYS A 32 0.40 5.44 -0.16
CA CYS A 32 -0.95 5.67 0.39
C CYS A 32 -1.59 6.95 -0.18
N LYS A 33 -0.83 8.04 -0.32
CA LYS A 33 -1.30 9.27 -0.99
C LYS A 33 -1.70 9.04 -2.45
N LEU A 34 -0.95 8.22 -3.18
CA LEU A 34 -1.29 7.86 -4.56
C LEU A 34 -2.59 7.05 -4.60
N ILE A 35 -2.74 6.06 -3.71
CA ILE A 35 -3.95 5.23 -3.63
C ILE A 35 -5.17 6.08 -3.27
N ALA A 36 -5.06 6.97 -2.28
CA ALA A 36 -6.15 7.89 -1.92
C ALA A 36 -6.59 8.81 -3.09
N ARG A 37 -5.68 9.12 -4.01
CA ARG A 37 -5.94 10.00 -5.16
C ARG A 37 -6.50 9.25 -6.37
N GLU A 38 -5.88 8.12 -6.73
CA GLU A 38 -6.22 7.37 -7.96
C GLU A 38 -7.27 6.29 -7.73
N PHE A 39 -7.37 5.77 -6.50
CA PHE A 39 -8.31 4.71 -6.11
C PHE A 39 -9.09 5.12 -4.85
N PRO A 40 -9.82 6.26 -4.88
CA PRO A 40 -10.48 6.81 -3.70
C PRO A 40 -11.53 5.85 -3.11
N GLU A 41 -12.22 5.06 -3.95
CA GLU A 41 -13.20 4.07 -3.49
C GLU A 41 -12.53 2.95 -2.69
N ALA A 42 -11.44 2.38 -3.20
CA ALA A 42 -10.67 1.36 -2.48
C ALA A 42 -10.06 1.92 -1.18
N TYR A 43 -9.59 3.17 -1.22
CA TYR A 43 -9.05 3.84 -0.03
C TYR A 43 -10.14 4.10 1.03
N ALA A 44 -11.36 4.47 0.61
CA ALA A 44 -12.49 4.69 1.51
C ALA A 44 -12.87 3.41 2.27
N GLU A 45 -12.76 2.23 1.66
CA GLU A 45 -12.94 0.95 2.37
C GLU A 45 -11.93 0.78 3.53
N ALA A 46 -10.69 1.24 3.35
CA ALA A 46 -9.70 1.24 4.42
C ALA A 46 -9.99 2.28 5.52
N GLN A 47 -10.73 3.35 5.20
CA GLN A 47 -11.14 4.34 6.19
C GLN A 47 -12.31 3.89 7.08
N LYS A 48 -13.09 2.89 6.65
CA LYS A 48 -14.17 2.33 7.47
C LYS A 48 -13.63 1.74 8.78
N GLU A 49 -14.45 1.82 9.83
CA GLU A 49 -14.14 1.18 11.10
C GLU A 49 -14.21 -0.35 10.96
N GLY A 50 -13.39 -1.07 11.74
CA GLY A 50 -13.29 -2.53 11.67
C GLY A 50 -12.29 -3.04 10.63
N ASP A 51 -12.36 -4.34 10.35
CA ASP A 51 -11.51 -5.02 9.38
C ASP A 51 -11.90 -4.74 7.93
N LEU A 52 -10.95 -4.89 7.00
CA LEU A 52 -11.22 -4.78 5.57
C LEU A 52 -12.16 -5.91 5.14
N SER A 53 -13.16 -5.58 4.32
CA SER A 53 -13.94 -6.61 3.63
C SER A 53 -13.03 -7.48 2.75
N PRO A 54 -13.38 -8.75 2.45
CA PRO A 54 -12.57 -9.60 1.58
C PRO A 54 -12.27 -8.95 0.22
N GLU A 55 -13.27 -8.29 -0.37
CA GLU A 55 -13.17 -7.59 -1.66
C GLU A 55 -12.25 -6.37 -1.57
N ALA A 56 -12.35 -5.57 -0.52
CA ALA A 56 -11.47 -4.42 -0.29
C ALA A 56 -10.03 -4.87 -0.06
N LYS A 57 -9.84 -5.96 0.71
CA LYS A 57 -8.52 -6.53 1.00
C LYS A 57 -7.84 -7.04 -0.27
N GLU A 58 -8.56 -7.73 -1.13
CA GLU A 58 -8.03 -8.19 -2.42
C GLU A 58 -7.66 -7.01 -3.32
N SER A 59 -8.60 -6.06 -3.49
CA SER A 59 -8.39 -4.88 -4.34
C SER A 59 -7.21 -4.03 -3.87
N LEU A 60 -7.14 -3.69 -2.58
CA LEU A 60 -6.04 -2.91 -2.01
C LEU A 60 -4.72 -3.66 -2.05
N SER A 61 -4.72 -4.98 -1.88
CA SER A 61 -3.52 -5.82 -1.99
C SER A 61 -2.95 -5.77 -3.40
N LEU A 62 -3.78 -5.90 -4.44
CA LEU A 62 -3.33 -5.79 -5.83
C LEU A 62 -2.75 -4.40 -6.11
N ILE A 63 -3.51 -3.35 -5.79
CA ILE A 63 -3.11 -1.95 -6.03
C ILE A 63 -1.78 -1.62 -5.36
N VAL A 64 -1.66 -1.89 -4.05
CA VAL A 64 -0.47 -1.50 -3.30
C VAL A 64 0.76 -2.28 -3.78
N ASN A 65 0.62 -3.58 -4.05
CA ASN A 65 1.74 -4.41 -4.46
C ASN A 65 2.19 -4.11 -5.89
N ASP A 66 1.29 -3.76 -6.81
CA ASP A 66 1.66 -3.32 -8.15
C ASP A 66 2.43 -1.99 -8.12
N ILE A 67 2.03 -1.03 -7.29
CA ILE A 67 2.78 0.23 -7.10
C ILE A 67 4.20 -0.05 -6.59
N PHE A 68 4.34 -0.96 -5.60
CA PHE A 68 5.66 -1.33 -5.10
C PHE A 68 6.48 -2.07 -6.16
N LYS A 69 5.89 -3.02 -6.88
CA LYS A 69 6.55 -3.74 -7.99
C LYS A 69 7.08 -2.77 -9.05
N GLU A 70 6.28 -1.80 -9.49
CA GLU A 70 6.72 -0.78 -10.45
C GLU A 70 7.86 0.08 -9.91
N ARG A 71 7.80 0.49 -8.65
CA ARG A 71 8.88 1.26 -8.01
C ARG A 71 10.17 0.45 -7.95
N MET A 72 10.09 -0.82 -7.57
CA MET A 72 11.24 -1.72 -7.48
C MET A 72 11.89 -1.90 -8.85
N ALA A 73 11.09 -2.12 -9.89
CA ALA A 73 11.57 -2.20 -11.27
C ALA A 73 12.32 -0.92 -11.71
N LYS A 74 11.79 0.27 -11.38
CA LYS A 74 12.44 1.56 -11.69
C LYS A 74 13.80 1.75 -11.01
N HIS A 75 14.00 1.12 -9.86
CA HIS A 75 15.24 1.21 -9.09
C HIS A 75 16.17 0.01 -9.31
N ASN A 76 15.86 -0.90 -10.24
CA ASN A 76 16.56 -2.18 -10.44
C ASN A 76 16.75 -2.97 -9.13
N LEU A 77 15.76 -2.84 -8.24
CA LEU A 77 15.64 -3.59 -7.00
C LEU A 77 14.74 -4.79 -7.26
#